data_AF-A0A194S350-F1
#
_entry.id   AF-A0A194S350-F1
#
_cell.length_a   1.000
_cell.length_b   1.000
_cell.length_c   1.000
_cell.angle_alpha   90.00
_cell.angle_beta   90.00
_cell.angle_gamma   90.00
#
_symmetry.space_group_name_H-M   'P 1'
#
loop_
_entity.id
_entity.type
_entity.pdbx_description
1 polymer ?
#
loop_
_entity_poly.entity_id
_entity_poly.type
_entity_poly.pdbx_seq_one_letter_code
_entity_poly.pdbx_strand_id
1 'polypeptide(L)'
;MGSAVSSVGDAVVSAATWATAPASTDSSASPRRTDSSLDHADVLDVLDILSQRIPTELALAVVEAAELWPAYAQAWTGDVTVSAGPQGRRTARTCVVSPPLPLIEGAPEQLVRRVSVWTDSRDQGYSSFPQHHGTREASSSWFELVLLRPVPPPASPSTTSPTASPPLRERSPPHDPAPDDRDLVVLLSGLSLAPVLAVRIHSNLHSTPSFVPFTTVLSRWPPAAPGHECDPPTPASCGADEVESVLAAARAGDRFAVRACAQYPMWVNRVRGAAVKVEVAAL
;
A
#
# COMPACT_ATOMS: atom_id res chain seq x y z
N MET A 1 -23.46 23.21 -17.91
CA MET A 1 -23.02 21.80 -17.97
C MET A 1 -21.59 21.78 -18.46
N GLY A 2 -20.63 21.65 -17.55
CA GLY A 2 -19.20 21.64 -17.89
C GLY A 2 -18.36 21.82 -16.62
N SER A 3 -17.32 20.98 -16.47
CA SER A 3 -16.32 20.98 -15.39
C SER A 3 -16.64 20.14 -14.13
N ALA A 4 -16.65 18.82 -14.28
CA ALA A 4 -16.44 17.87 -13.16
C ALA A 4 -15.23 16.95 -13.39
N VAL A 5 -14.52 17.10 -14.52
CA VAL A 5 -13.40 16.22 -14.91
C VAL A 5 -12.04 16.72 -14.34
N SER A 6 -11.96 17.97 -13.89
CA SER A 6 -10.73 18.57 -13.30
C SER A 6 -10.44 18.06 -11.88
N SER A 7 -11.47 17.77 -11.08
CA SER A 7 -11.30 17.56 -9.63
C SER A 7 -10.64 16.23 -9.23
N VAL A 8 -10.86 15.14 -9.98
CA VAL A 8 -10.19 13.85 -9.71
C VAL A 8 -8.74 13.93 -10.13
N GLY A 9 -8.45 14.61 -11.25
CA GLY A 9 -7.09 14.93 -11.67
C GLY A 9 -6.36 15.74 -10.61
N ASP A 10 -6.95 16.79 -10.06
CA ASP A 10 -6.34 17.63 -9.03
C ASP A 10 -6.24 16.94 -7.65
N ALA A 11 -7.19 16.07 -7.29
CA ALA A 11 -7.14 15.29 -6.06
C ALA A 11 -6.15 14.13 -6.17
N VAL A 12 -6.01 13.52 -7.35
CA VAL A 12 -4.97 12.53 -7.68
C VAL A 12 -3.63 13.21 -7.85
N VAL A 13 -3.57 14.41 -8.42
CA VAL A 13 -2.33 15.19 -8.56
C VAL A 13 -1.94 15.61 -7.17
N SER A 14 -2.79 16.22 -6.35
CA SER A 14 -2.53 16.40 -4.91
C SER A 14 -2.19 15.07 -4.24
N ALA A 15 -2.86 13.98 -4.66
CA ALA A 15 -2.59 12.68 -4.09
C ALA A 15 -1.22 12.09 -4.46
N ALA A 16 -0.80 12.32 -5.69
CA ALA A 16 0.48 11.99 -6.29
C ALA A 16 1.52 13.07 -5.95
N THR A 17 1.10 14.26 -5.52
CA THR A 17 1.96 15.31 -4.98
C THR A 17 2.37 14.89 -3.57
N TRP A 18 1.51 14.16 -2.82
CA TRP A 18 1.96 13.38 -1.66
C TRP A 18 2.54 11.99 -2.00
N ALA A 19 2.27 11.43 -3.19
CA ALA A 19 2.58 10.03 -3.54
C ALA A 19 3.42 9.71 -4.81
N THR A 20 4.14 10.65 -5.45
CA THR A 20 5.35 10.56 -6.34
C THR A 20 5.38 11.61 -7.46
N ALA A 21 6.59 12.11 -7.74
CA ALA A 21 7.03 12.50 -9.10
C ALA A 21 7.94 11.38 -9.70
N PRO A 22 8.04 11.25 -11.04
CA PRO A 22 8.65 10.09 -11.70
C PRO A 22 10.18 10.13 -11.71
N ALA A 23 10.81 8.96 -11.68
CA ALA A 23 12.21 8.80 -12.04
C ALA A 23 12.37 9.02 -13.56
N SER A 24 12.98 10.14 -13.95
CA SER A 24 13.51 10.33 -15.30
C SER A 24 14.94 10.85 -15.24
N THR A 25 15.86 10.00 -15.66
CA THR A 25 17.23 10.34 -16.07
C THR A 25 17.19 11.27 -17.28
N ASP A 26 17.51 12.56 -17.11
CA ASP A 26 18.51 13.24 -17.94
C ASP A 26 18.89 14.65 -17.40
N SER A 27 20.07 15.11 -17.80
CA SER A 27 20.88 16.18 -17.21
C SER A 27 20.39 17.63 -17.36
N SER A 28 20.82 18.45 -16.39
CA SER A 28 21.22 19.87 -16.53
C SER A 28 20.11 20.94 -16.69
N ALA A 29 19.50 21.33 -15.55
CA ALA A 29 19.26 22.73 -15.17
C ALA A 29 18.63 22.74 -13.76
N SER A 30 19.20 23.46 -12.79
CA SER A 30 18.63 23.56 -11.44
C SER A 30 17.20 24.13 -11.46
N PRO A 31 16.17 23.36 -11.08
CA PRO A 31 14.85 23.90 -10.79
C PRO A 31 14.76 24.20 -9.29
N ARG A 32 14.07 25.27 -8.92
CA ARG A 32 13.61 25.43 -7.54
C ARG A 32 12.67 24.26 -7.24
N ARG A 33 13.11 23.33 -6.39
CA ARG A 33 12.33 22.18 -5.90
C ARG A 33 11.13 22.69 -5.10
N THR A 34 9.99 22.80 -5.74
CA THR A 34 8.69 22.84 -5.08
C THR A 34 8.13 21.42 -5.10
N ASP A 35 7.93 20.85 -3.93
CA ASP A 35 7.11 19.65 -3.66
C ASP A 35 7.63 18.29 -4.18
N SER A 36 8.92 18.00 -3.96
CA SER A 36 9.49 16.66 -4.19
C SER A 36 9.50 15.84 -2.90
N SER A 37 8.89 14.65 -2.93
CA SER A 37 9.05 13.61 -1.90
C SER A 37 10.53 13.49 -1.52
N LEU A 38 10.84 13.59 -0.22
CA LEU A 38 12.21 13.45 0.29
C LEU A 38 12.79 12.13 -0.18
N ASP A 39 13.87 12.21 -0.96
CA ASP A 39 14.61 11.02 -1.34
C ASP A 39 15.65 10.68 -0.26
N HIS A 40 16.34 9.56 -0.44
CA HIS A 40 17.34 9.13 0.54
C HIS A 40 18.56 10.06 0.59
N ALA A 41 18.95 10.67 -0.55
CA ALA A 41 20.08 11.58 -0.60
C ALA A 41 19.79 12.87 0.19
N ASP A 42 18.57 13.38 0.10
CA ASP A 42 18.12 14.56 0.85
C ASP A 42 18.26 14.35 2.36
N VAL A 43 17.89 13.17 2.85
CA VAL A 43 17.98 12.85 4.28
C VAL A 43 19.44 12.71 4.72
N LEU A 44 20.30 12.10 3.88
CA LEU A 44 21.73 12.00 4.16
C LEU A 44 22.42 13.37 4.16
N ASP A 45 22.03 14.28 3.25
CA ASP A 45 22.55 15.65 3.21
C ASP A 45 22.19 16.41 4.50
N VAL A 46 20.95 16.28 4.98
CA VAL A 46 20.54 16.88 6.26
C VAL A 46 21.32 16.27 7.43
N LEU A 47 21.52 14.95 7.43
CA LEU A 47 22.29 14.27 8.47
C LEU A 47 23.74 14.72 8.48
N ASP A 48 24.38 14.87 7.30
CA ASP A 48 25.74 15.38 7.18
C ASP A 48 25.85 16.79 7.76
N ILE A 49 24.95 17.70 7.36
CA ILE A 49 24.91 19.07 7.87
C ILE A 49 24.74 19.11 9.39
N LEU A 50 23.87 18.28 9.95
CA LEU A 50 23.66 18.18 11.39
C LEU A 50 24.89 17.61 12.09
N SER A 51 25.52 16.57 11.55
CA SER A 51 26.70 15.92 12.13
C SER A 51 27.93 16.83 12.21
N GLN A 52 28.00 17.86 11.37
CA GLN A 52 29.02 18.91 11.46
C GLN A 52 28.86 19.82 12.69
N ARG A 53 27.70 19.80 13.36
CA ARG A 53 27.34 20.72 14.45
C ARG A 53 27.01 20.03 15.76
N ILE A 54 26.53 18.79 15.71
CA ILE A 54 26.13 18.00 16.87
C ILE A 54 26.63 16.55 16.73
N PRO A 55 26.83 15.83 17.84
CA PRO A 55 27.12 14.40 17.82
C PRO A 55 26.14 13.62 16.92
N THR A 56 26.65 12.62 16.20
CA THR A 56 25.88 11.84 15.22
C THR A 56 24.61 11.23 15.83
N GLU A 57 24.68 10.77 17.08
CA GLU A 57 23.54 10.21 17.79
C GLU A 57 22.41 11.23 17.97
N LEU A 58 22.75 12.49 18.24
CA LEU A 58 21.77 13.59 18.34
C LEU A 58 21.26 13.99 16.96
N ALA A 59 22.10 13.98 15.93
CA ALA A 59 21.67 14.24 14.56
C ALA A 59 20.62 13.21 14.10
N LEU A 60 20.86 11.92 14.37
CA LEU A 60 19.90 10.85 14.12
C LEU A 60 18.59 11.04 14.91
N ALA A 61 18.69 11.40 16.19
CA ALA A 61 17.51 11.66 17.02
C ALA A 61 16.69 12.85 16.51
N VAL A 62 17.34 13.90 15.98
CA VAL A 62 16.65 15.05 15.36
C VAL A 62 15.96 14.64 14.06
N VAL A 63 16.62 13.88 13.19
CA VAL A 63 16.04 13.36 11.93
C VAL A 63 14.81 12.50 12.22
N GLU A 64 14.90 11.58 13.18
CA GLU A 64 13.79 10.72 13.59
C GLU A 64 12.64 11.54 14.22
N ALA A 65 12.96 12.48 15.12
CA ALA A 65 11.95 13.34 15.76
C ALA A 65 11.27 14.31 14.79
N ALA A 66 11.96 14.71 13.73
CA ALA A 66 11.42 15.52 12.64
C ALA A 66 10.62 14.71 11.61
N GLU A 67 10.53 13.38 11.78
CA GLU A 67 9.95 12.45 10.80
C GLU A 67 10.54 12.64 9.38
N LEU A 68 11.83 12.98 9.30
CA LEU A 68 12.52 13.22 8.05
C LEU A 68 12.94 11.89 7.42
N TRP A 69 11.95 11.19 6.87
CA TRP A 69 12.08 9.85 6.31
C TRP A 69 12.02 9.86 4.78
N PRO A 70 12.85 9.05 4.09
CA PRO A 70 12.72 8.87 2.65
C PRO A 70 11.36 8.27 2.30
N ALA A 71 10.72 8.81 1.27
CA ALA A 71 9.38 8.41 0.85
C ALA A 71 9.36 7.81 -0.55
N TYR A 72 8.78 6.61 -0.66
CA TYR A 72 8.56 5.90 -1.92
C TYR A 72 7.08 5.78 -2.15
N ALA A 73 6.62 6.20 -3.31
CA ALA A 73 5.20 6.25 -3.51
C ALA A 73 4.82 5.90 -4.95
N GLN A 74 3.56 5.54 -5.14
CA GLN A 74 2.99 5.24 -6.43
C GLN A 74 1.52 5.61 -6.41
N ALA A 75 1.07 6.24 -7.48
CA ALA A 75 -0.33 6.51 -7.74
C ALA A 75 -0.80 5.79 -9.01
N TRP A 76 -2.11 5.55 -9.06
CA TRP A 76 -2.83 5.04 -10.21
C TRP A 76 -4.19 5.74 -10.33
N THR A 77 -4.60 6.00 -11.58
CA THR A 77 -5.94 6.45 -11.94
C THR A 77 -6.54 5.64 -13.07
N GLY A 78 -7.85 5.53 -13.04
CA GLY A 78 -8.65 4.81 -14.01
C GLY A 78 -9.87 4.20 -13.35
N ASP A 79 -10.79 3.64 -14.13
CA ASP A 79 -11.97 3.00 -13.57
C ASP A 79 -11.75 1.49 -13.40
N VAL A 80 -11.82 1.03 -12.14
CA VAL A 80 -11.85 -0.38 -11.78
C VAL A 80 -13.17 -0.68 -11.08
N THR A 81 -13.80 -1.78 -11.48
CA THR A 81 -14.99 -2.31 -10.83
C THR A 81 -14.68 -3.71 -10.30
N VAL A 82 -14.90 -3.92 -9.00
CA VAL A 82 -14.77 -5.21 -8.32
C VAL A 82 -16.15 -5.62 -7.84
N SER A 83 -16.66 -6.75 -8.33
CA SER A 83 -17.97 -7.27 -7.96
C SER A 83 -17.83 -8.71 -7.48
N ALA A 84 -18.53 -9.06 -6.40
CA ALA A 84 -18.61 -10.41 -5.88
C ALA A 84 -19.45 -11.37 -6.76
N GLY A 85 -20.08 -10.84 -7.81
CA GLY A 85 -20.93 -11.61 -8.72
C GLY A 85 -22.18 -12.20 -8.07
N PRO A 86 -22.96 -13.01 -8.80
CA PRO A 86 -24.21 -13.57 -8.29
C PRO A 86 -24.00 -14.62 -7.19
N GLN A 87 -22.82 -15.25 -7.14
CA GLN A 87 -22.47 -16.23 -6.12
C GLN A 87 -22.05 -15.57 -4.80
N GLY A 88 -21.78 -14.27 -4.80
CA GLY A 88 -21.40 -13.53 -3.59
C GLY A 88 -20.03 -13.89 -3.03
N ARG A 89 -19.16 -14.50 -3.83
CA ARG A 89 -17.80 -14.85 -3.41
C ARG A 89 -16.95 -13.61 -3.28
N ARG A 90 -15.99 -13.63 -2.35
CA ARG A 90 -15.04 -12.52 -2.20
C ARG A 90 -14.26 -12.39 -3.51
N THR A 91 -14.28 -11.19 -4.07
CA THR A 91 -13.47 -10.84 -5.23
C THR A 91 -12.59 -9.66 -4.88
N ALA A 92 -11.36 -9.66 -5.36
CA ALA A 92 -10.39 -8.62 -5.06
C ALA A 92 -9.57 -8.27 -6.29
N ARG A 93 -9.21 -6.99 -6.46
CA ARG A 93 -8.38 -6.52 -7.57
C ARG A 93 -7.35 -5.51 -7.08
N THR A 94 -6.11 -5.68 -7.51
CA THR A 94 -5.01 -4.75 -7.22
C THR A 94 -5.20 -3.46 -8.02
N CYS A 95 -5.20 -2.33 -7.32
CA CYS A 95 -5.32 -1.00 -7.90
C CYS A 95 -3.94 -0.37 -8.16
N VAL A 96 -3.07 -0.43 -7.17
CA VAL A 96 -1.72 0.15 -7.23
C VAL A 96 -0.73 -0.70 -6.45
N VAL A 97 0.53 -0.72 -6.88
CA VAL A 97 1.64 -1.39 -6.20
C VAL A 97 2.80 -0.40 -6.08
N SER A 98 3.39 -0.28 -4.90
CA SER A 98 4.53 0.59 -4.65
C SER A 98 5.77 0.17 -5.45
N PRO A 99 6.77 1.07 -5.57
CA PRO A 99 8.12 0.67 -5.90
C PRO A 99 8.65 -0.37 -4.90
N PRO A 100 9.68 -1.16 -5.26
CA PRO A 100 10.30 -2.09 -4.33
C PRO A 100 10.93 -1.30 -3.18
N LEU A 101 10.80 -1.80 -1.96
CA LEU A 101 11.44 -1.20 -0.80
C LEU A 101 12.96 -1.23 -0.99
N PRO A 102 13.66 -0.12 -0.68
CA PRO A 102 15.10 -0.04 -0.87
C PRO A 102 15.82 -1.06 0.02
N LEU A 103 16.97 -1.53 -0.45
CA LEU A 103 17.95 -2.16 0.42
C LEU A 103 18.78 -1.05 1.05
N ILE A 104 18.64 -0.88 2.37
CA ILE A 104 19.44 0.07 3.14
C ILE A 104 20.37 -0.76 4.01
N GLU A 105 21.68 -0.65 3.77
CA GLU A 105 22.69 -1.36 4.55
C GLU A 105 22.67 -0.89 6.00
N GLY A 106 22.62 -1.83 6.95
CA GLY A 106 22.56 -1.51 8.37
C GLY A 106 21.19 -1.03 8.85
N ALA A 107 20.18 -0.95 7.99
CA ALA A 107 18.85 -0.54 8.38
C ALA A 107 18.32 -1.38 9.55
N PRO A 108 17.52 -0.76 10.44
CA PRO A 108 16.92 -1.45 11.55
C PRO A 108 16.05 -2.61 11.04
N GLU A 109 15.80 -3.59 11.92
CA GLU A 109 14.81 -4.66 11.69
C GLU A 109 13.43 -4.10 11.25
N GLN A 110 13.19 -2.81 11.54
CA GLN A 110 11.96 -2.08 11.30
C GLN A 110 12.15 -1.05 10.18
N LEU A 111 12.31 -1.54 8.95
CA LEU A 111 12.55 -0.69 7.77
C LEU A 111 11.42 0.33 7.54
N VAL A 112 10.16 -0.07 7.71
CA VAL A 112 9.00 0.78 7.36
C VAL A 112 8.47 1.50 8.60
N ARG A 113 8.43 2.84 8.53
CA ARG A 113 7.92 3.72 9.58
C ARG A 113 6.44 4.01 9.42
N ARG A 114 6.02 4.33 8.20
CA ARG A 114 4.64 4.74 7.89
C ARG A 114 4.24 4.31 6.48
N VAL A 115 2.99 3.87 6.35
CA VAL A 115 2.33 3.65 5.06
C VAL A 115 1.06 4.48 5.01
N SER A 116 0.97 5.36 4.03
CA SER A 116 -0.22 6.16 3.78
C SER A 116 -0.89 5.66 2.50
N VAL A 117 -2.19 5.42 2.56
CA VAL A 117 -3.00 4.93 1.44
C VAL A 117 -4.10 5.93 1.17
N TRP A 118 -4.28 6.29 -0.09
CA TRP A 118 -5.42 7.08 -0.54
C TRP A 118 -6.20 6.30 -1.57
N THR A 119 -7.51 6.46 -1.56
CA THR A 119 -8.43 5.83 -2.50
C THR A 119 -9.52 6.81 -2.86
N ASP A 120 -9.95 6.81 -4.12
CA ASP A 120 -11.18 7.47 -4.57
C ASP A 120 -12.15 6.41 -5.08
N SER A 121 -13.20 6.16 -4.32
CA SER A 121 -14.06 5.00 -4.54
C SER A 121 -15.49 5.22 -4.09
N ARG A 122 -16.36 4.30 -4.50
CA ARG A 122 -17.75 4.23 -4.05
C ARG A 122 -18.26 2.81 -4.03
N ASP A 123 -19.35 2.64 -3.28
CA ASP A 123 -20.10 1.40 -3.20
C ASP A 123 -21.50 1.57 -3.78
N GLN A 124 -21.97 0.58 -4.54
CA GLN A 124 -23.37 0.50 -4.98
C GLN A 124 -24.26 -0.33 -4.03
N GLY A 125 -23.70 -0.83 -2.93
CA GLY A 125 -24.40 -1.69 -1.97
C GLY A 125 -25.78 -1.15 -1.60
N TYR A 126 -26.81 -2.00 -1.72
CA TYR A 126 -28.16 -1.72 -1.28
C TYR A 126 -28.30 -2.15 0.18
N SER A 127 -28.79 -1.26 1.06
CA SER A 127 -29.25 -1.66 2.40
C SER A 127 -30.71 -1.29 2.56
N SER A 128 -31.49 -2.26 3.02
CA SER A 128 -32.86 -2.06 3.50
C SER A 128 -32.93 -1.30 4.84
N PHE A 129 -31.77 -1.01 5.45
CA PHE A 129 -31.61 -0.34 6.73
C PHE A 129 -31.04 1.07 6.52
N PRO A 130 -31.88 2.11 6.54
CA PRO A 130 -31.46 3.50 6.31
C PRO A 130 -30.39 3.99 7.29
N GLN A 131 -30.32 3.43 8.49
CA GLN A 131 -29.32 3.81 9.50
C GLN A 131 -27.88 3.52 9.08
N HIS A 132 -27.65 2.63 8.10
CA HIS A 132 -26.31 2.35 7.58
C HIS A 132 -25.99 3.13 6.30
N HIS A 133 -26.92 3.95 5.78
CA HIS A 133 -26.67 4.73 4.57
C HIS A 133 -25.65 5.83 4.83
N GLY A 134 -24.64 5.93 3.97
CA GLY A 134 -23.57 6.92 4.12
C GLY A 134 -22.63 6.63 5.29
N THR A 135 -22.69 5.44 5.89
CA THR A 135 -21.73 5.00 6.93
C THR A 135 -20.80 3.92 6.37
N ARG A 136 -19.73 3.60 7.09
CA ARG A 136 -18.84 2.47 6.73
C ARG A 136 -19.32 1.13 7.29
N GLU A 137 -20.36 1.16 8.13
CA GLU A 137 -20.92 -0.01 8.76
C GLU A 137 -21.73 -0.82 7.76
N ALA A 138 -21.79 -2.14 7.98
CA ALA A 138 -22.46 -3.10 7.09
C ALA A 138 -21.96 -3.11 5.63
N SER A 139 -20.93 -2.33 5.29
CA SER A 139 -20.32 -2.33 3.97
C SER A 139 -19.57 -3.62 3.70
N SER A 140 -19.94 -4.28 2.61
CA SER A 140 -19.27 -5.49 2.10
C SER A 140 -18.38 -5.18 0.90
N SER A 141 -17.94 -3.93 0.77
CA SER A 141 -16.80 -3.56 -0.05
C SER A 141 -15.77 -2.76 0.75
N TRP A 142 -14.49 -3.06 0.52
CA TRP A 142 -13.40 -2.53 1.34
C TRP A 142 -12.09 -2.50 0.57
N PHE A 143 -11.07 -1.97 1.24
CA PHE A 143 -9.71 -1.99 0.76
C PHE A 143 -8.80 -2.78 1.69
N GLU A 144 -7.82 -3.45 1.09
CA GLU A 144 -6.74 -4.11 1.78
C GLU A 144 -5.40 -3.50 1.38
N LEU A 145 -4.50 -3.37 2.35
CA LEU A 145 -3.08 -3.20 2.11
C LEU A 145 -2.43 -4.58 2.17
N VAL A 146 -1.67 -4.93 1.13
CA VAL A 146 -1.02 -6.24 1.01
C VAL A 146 0.48 -6.04 0.88
N LEU A 147 1.23 -6.73 1.73
CA LEU A 147 2.68 -6.87 1.60
C LEU A 147 2.97 -7.98 0.58
N LEU A 148 3.65 -7.62 -0.50
CA LEU A 148 4.05 -8.50 -1.59
C LEU A 148 5.55 -8.74 -1.56
N ARG A 149 5.97 -9.99 -1.77
CA ARG A 149 7.36 -10.42 -1.82
C ARG A 149 7.73 -11.00 -3.18
N PRO A 150 8.88 -10.62 -3.77
CA PRO A 150 9.41 -11.29 -4.94
C PRO A 150 9.62 -12.79 -4.70
N VAL A 151 9.08 -13.61 -5.59
CA VAL A 151 9.30 -15.05 -5.62
C VAL A 151 10.49 -15.32 -6.54
N PRO A 152 11.56 -15.97 -6.06
CA PRO A 152 12.67 -16.32 -6.93
C PRO A 152 12.17 -17.29 -8.02
N PRO A 153 12.67 -17.16 -9.27
CA PRO A 153 12.32 -18.11 -10.31
C PRO A 153 12.72 -19.52 -9.85
N PRO A 154 11.94 -20.56 -10.20
CA PRO A 154 12.32 -21.93 -9.89
C PRO A 154 13.71 -22.16 -10.47
N ALA A 155 14.65 -22.59 -9.63
CA ALA A 155 15.99 -22.96 -10.08
C ALA A 155 15.81 -23.94 -11.24
N SER A 156 16.34 -23.58 -12.42
CA SER A 156 16.29 -24.46 -13.59
C SER A 156 16.79 -25.83 -13.14
N PRO A 157 16.07 -26.93 -13.43
CA PRO A 157 16.47 -28.24 -12.95
C PRO A 157 17.84 -28.55 -13.57
N SER A 158 18.90 -28.35 -12.78
CA SER A 158 20.20 -28.86 -13.11
C SER A 158 20.04 -30.37 -13.29
N THR A 159 20.35 -30.85 -14.48
CA THR A 159 20.39 -32.25 -14.87
C THR A 159 21.24 -33.05 -13.88
N THR A 160 20.62 -33.58 -12.82
CA THR A 160 21.22 -34.56 -11.93
C THR A 160 20.52 -35.90 -12.12
N SER A 161 21.34 -36.87 -12.50
CA SER A 161 21.03 -38.25 -12.86
C SER A 161 20.16 -38.98 -11.81
N PRO A 162 19.40 -40.02 -12.21
CA PRO A 162 18.44 -40.69 -11.35
C PRO A 162 19.16 -41.64 -10.39
N THR A 163 19.13 -41.35 -9.09
CA THR A 163 19.51 -42.31 -8.04
C THR A 163 18.36 -42.49 -7.06
N ALA A 164 17.74 -43.65 -7.18
CA ALA A 164 17.03 -44.47 -6.17
C ALA A 164 16.07 -43.77 -5.18
N SER A 165 14.78 -44.06 -5.36
CA SER A 165 13.68 -43.77 -4.43
C SER A 165 13.76 -44.58 -3.12
N PRO A 166 13.32 -44.01 -1.98
CA PRO A 166 12.79 -44.77 -0.84
C PRO A 166 11.25 -44.62 -0.70
N PRO A 167 10.59 -45.46 0.13
CA PRO A 167 9.21 -45.89 -0.10
C PRO A 167 8.14 -44.97 0.51
N LEU A 168 6.92 -45.15 -0.03
CA LEU A 168 5.67 -44.48 0.34
C LEU A 168 5.44 -44.43 1.86
N ARG A 169 5.29 -43.21 2.38
CA ARG A 169 4.47 -42.95 3.58
C ARG A 169 3.16 -42.30 3.14
N GLU A 170 2.07 -42.84 3.69
CA GLU A 170 0.69 -42.40 3.51
C GLU A 170 0.56 -40.88 3.62
N ARG A 171 0.04 -40.28 2.54
CA ARG A 171 -0.38 -38.89 2.48
C ARG A 171 -1.70 -38.76 3.22
N SER A 172 -1.71 -37.94 4.27
CA SER A 172 -2.91 -37.22 4.69
C SER A 172 -3.51 -36.47 3.50
N PRO A 173 -4.84 -36.32 3.40
CA PRO A 173 -5.46 -35.65 2.27
C PRO A 173 -4.95 -34.20 2.15
N PRO A 174 -4.74 -33.68 0.94
CA PRO A 174 -4.43 -32.29 0.75
C PRO A 174 -5.60 -31.46 1.29
N HIS A 175 -5.31 -30.59 2.25
CA HIS A 175 -6.19 -29.48 2.53
C HIS A 175 -6.14 -28.58 1.30
N ASP A 176 -7.16 -28.68 0.44
CA ASP A 176 -7.30 -27.78 -0.71
C ASP A 176 -7.30 -26.34 -0.18
N PRO A 177 -6.30 -25.50 -0.50
CA PRO A 177 -6.42 -24.08 -0.24
C PRO A 177 -7.61 -23.57 -1.07
N ALA A 178 -8.47 -22.78 -0.42
CA ALA A 178 -9.66 -22.21 -1.05
C ALA A 178 -9.30 -21.55 -2.40
N PRO A 179 -10.13 -21.70 -3.44
CA PRO A 179 -9.78 -21.34 -4.82
C PRO A 179 -9.64 -19.83 -5.12
N ASP A 180 -9.61 -18.94 -4.13
CA ASP A 180 -9.61 -17.47 -4.31
C ASP A 180 -8.19 -16.83 -4.26
N ASP A 181 -7.14 -17.62 -4.01
CA ASP A 181 -5.76 -17.13 -3.86
C ASP A 181 -4.95 -17.07 -5.18
N ARG A 182 -5.56 -17.43 -6.33
CA ARG A 182 -4.84 -17.48 -7.61
C ARG A 182 -4.65 -16.14 -8.32
N ASP A 183 -5.41 -15.12 -7.92
CA ASP A 183 -5.21 -13.73 -8.35
C ASP A 183 -4.14 -12.98 -7.53
N LEU A 184 -3.45 -13.68 -6.62
CA LEU A 184 -2.45 -13.07 -5.75
C LEU A 184 -1.09 -12.86 -6.41
N VAL A 185 -0.82 -13.53 -7.53
CA VAL A 185 0.42 -13.32 -8.27
C VAL A 185 0.25 -12.11 -9.16
N VAL A 186 0.68 -10.96 -8.65
CA VAL A 186 0.77 -9.74 -9.46
C VAL A 186 1.99 -9.86 -10.37
N LEU A 187 1.75 -10.06 -11.67
CA LEU A 187 2.80 -10.01 -12.69
C LEU A 187 3.10 -8.55 -13.03
N LEU A 188 4.12 -8.00 -12.40
CA LEU A 188 4.68 -6.69 -12.75
C LEU A 188 5.95 -6.90 -13.56
N SER A 189 5.90 -6.63 -14.86
CA SER A 189 7.08 -6.61 -15.75
C SER A 189 7.97 -7.86 -15.64
N GLY A 190 7.36 -9.06 -15.53
CA GLY A 190 8.07 -10.34 -15.45
C GLY A 190 8.50 -10.78 -14.05
N LEU A 191 8.25 -9.98 -13.01
CA LEU A 191 8.44 -10.38 -11.61
C LEU A 191 7.18 -11.07 -11.07
N SER A 192 7.36 -12.26 -10.49
CA SER A 192 6.32 -12.95 -9.73
C SER A 192 6.34 -12.44 -8.29
N LEU A 193 5.25 -11.80 -7.86
CA LEU A 193 5.07 -11.36 -6.48
C LEU A 193 4.09 -12.27 -5.76
N ALA A 194 4.40 -12.71 -4.55
CA ALA A 194 3.48 -13.45 -3.69
C ALA A 194 3.12 -12.62 -2.45
N PRO A 195 1.87 -12.63 -2.01
CA PRO A 195 1.49 -11.94 -0.78
C PRO A 195 2.07 -12.66 0.42
N VAL A 196 2.47 -11.86 1.40
CA VAL A 196 2.98 -12.30 2.69
C VAL A 196 1.93 -12.07 3.76
N LEU A 197 1.39 -10.85 3.81
CA LEU A 197 0.34 -10.43 4.75
C LEU A 197 -0.62 -9.49 4.04
N ALA A 198 -1.87 -9.46 4.50
CA ALA A 198 -2.90 -8.55 4.04
C ALA A 198 -3.70 -8.04 5.25
N VAL A 199 -3.96 -6.73 5.29
CA VAL A 199 -4.78 -6.11 6.33
C VAL A 199 -5.86 -5.26 5.70
N ARG A 200 -7.06 -5.30 6.28
CA ARG A 200 -8.18 -4.45 5.85
C ARG A 200 -7.97 -3.05 6.39
N ILE A 201 -7.82 -2.08 5.50
CA ILE A 201 -7.52 -0.69 5.88
C ILE A 201 -8.78 0.15 6.12
N HIS A 202 -9.80 0.01 5.28
CA HIS A 202 -11.11 0.67 5.48
C HIS A 202 -12.20 0.09 4.59
N SER A 203 -13.45 0.33 4.94
CA SER A 203 -14.61 0.04 4.09
C SER A 203 -15.03 1.26 3.27
N ASN A 204 -15.65 1.03 2.11
CA ASN A 204 -16.35 2.10 1.41
C ASN A 204 -17.52 2.64 2.23
N LEU A 205 -17.91 3.88 1.94
CA LEU A 205 -19.20 4.40 2.38
C LEU A 205 -20.33 3.64 1.70
N HIS A 206 -21.21 3.11 2.53
CA HIS A 206 -22.32 2.26 2.15
C HIS A 206 -23.40 3.04 1.40
N SER A 207 -23.88 2.50 0.28
CA SER A 207 -24.99 3.04 -0.51
C SER A 207 -24.79 4.50 -1.01
N THR A 208 -23.55 4.90 -1.27
CA THR A 208 -23.24 6.26 -1.75
C THR A 208 -23.01 6.26 -3.27
N PRO A 209 -23.77 7.05 -4.06
CA PRO A 209 -23.60 7.08 -5.52
C PRO A 209 -22.36 7.88 -5.96
N SER A 210 -21.87 8.75 -5.09
CA SER A 210 -20.71 9.61 -5.30
C SER A 210 -19.42 8.88 -4.97
N PHE A 211 -18.38 9.16 -5.75
CA PHE A 211 -17.01 8.81 -5.40
C PHE A 211 -16.55 9.67 -4.23
N VAL A 212 -15.90 9.03 -3.27
CA VAL A 212 -15.46 9.65 -2.03
C VAL A 212 -13.98 9.36 -1.84
N PRO A 213 -13.13 10.40 -1.77
CA PRO A 213 -11.73 10.24 -1.46
C PRO A 213 -11.57 9.84 0.01
N PHE A 214 -10.57 9.03 0.29
CA PHE A 214 -10.28 8.58 1.64
C PHE A 214 -8.80 8.31 1.84
N THR A 215 -8.25 8.77 2.97
CA THR A 215 -6.87 8.53 3.35
C THR A 215 -6.82 7.69 4.61
N THR A 216 -6.06 6.60 4.56
CA THR A 216 -5.70 5.77 5.72
C THR A 216 -4.20 5.90 5.99
N VAL A 217 -3.83 6.14 7.24
CA VAL A 217 -2.43 6.18 7.66
C VAL A 217 -2.18 5.02 8.62
N LEU A 218 -1.11 4.28 8.33
CA LEU A 218 -0.64 3.14 9.11
C LEU A 218 0.74 3.49 9.62
N SER A 219 0.86 3.78 10.91
CA SER A 219 2.11 4.12 11.57
C SER A 219 2.25 3.32 12.85
N ARG A 220 3.50 3.04 13.24
CA ARG A 220 3.81 2.43 14.54
C ARG A 220 3.70 3.43 15.69
N TRP A 221 3.96 4.70 15.39
CA TRP A 221 3.90 5.79 16.34
C TRP A 221 2.49 6.39 16.36
N PRO A 222 1.95 6.79 17.53
CA PRO A 222 0.73 7.59 17.56
C PRO A 222 0.96 8.86 16.74
N PRO A 223 -0.01 9.32 15.94
CA PRO A 223 0.16 10.52 15.15
C PRO A 223 0.60 11.67 16.06
N ALA A 224 1.65 12.39 15.66
CA ALA A 224 2.05 13.62 16.33
C ALA A 224 0.80 14.52 16.46
N ALA A 225 0.66 15.20 17.60
CA ALA A 225 -0.50 16.02 17.91
C ALA A 225 -0.88 16.93 16.72
N PRO A 226 -2.18 17.13 16.45
CA PRO A 226 -2.66 17.70 15.20
C PRO A 226 -2.08 19.11 14.98
N GLY A 227 -1.09 19.19 14.11
CA GLY A 227 -0.58 20.41 13.51
C GLY A 227 -0.97 20.42 12.04
N HIS A 228 -1.72 21.45 11.65
CA HIS A 228 -2.15 21.78 10.28
C HIS A 228 -3.21 20.88 9.60
N GLU A 229 -4.46 21.32 9.72
CA GLU A 229 -5.39 21.67 8.62
C GLU A 229 -5.45 20.78 7.36
N CYS A 230 -5.38 19.47 7.53
CA CYS A 230 -6.03 18.50 6.65
C CYS A 230 -6.98 17.68 7.51
N ASP A 231 -8.15 17.30 6.97
CA ASP A 231 -9.11 16.45 7.67
C ASP A 231 -8.38 15.30 8.38
N PRO A 232 -8.66 15.05 9.67
CA PRO A 232 -7.89 14.09 10.45
C PRO A 232 -7.91 12.74 9.73
N PRO A 233 -6.75 12.07 9.56
CA PRO A 233 -6.70 10.77 8.92
C PRO A 233 -7.65 9.85 9.67
N THR A 234 -8.57 9.23 8.94
CA THR A 234 -9.51 8.32 9.58
C THR A 234 -8.72 7.08 9.99
N PRO A 235 -8.85 6.61 11.24
CA PRO A 235 -8.12 5.43 11.69
C PRO A 235 -8.45 4.24 10.81
N ALA A 236 -7.43 3.42 10.55
CA ALA A 236 -7.61 2.18 9.83
C ALA A 236 -8.62 1.28 10.56
N SER A 237 -9.37 0.48 9.81
CA SER A 237 -10.28 -0.52 10.38
C SER A 237 -9.56 -1.73 10.97
N CYS A 238 -8.26 -1.88 10.72
CA CYS A 238 -7.41 -2.91 11.31
C CYS A 238 -6.94 -2.54 12.72
N GLY A 239 -6.70 -3.56 13.54
CA GLY A 239 -6.15 -3.37 14.89
C GLY A 239 -4.69 -2.93 14.86
N ALA A 240 -4.22 -2.26 15.93
CA ALA A 240 -2.82 -1.82 16.03
C ALA A 240 -1.82 -2.98 15.85
N ASP A 241 -2.15 -4.17 16.36
CA ASP A 241 -1.30 -5.36 16.23
C ASP A 241 -1.18 -5.85 14.78
N GLU A 242 -2.25 -5.73 13.99
CA GLU A 242 -2.24 -6.08 12.56
C GLU A 242 -1.38 -5.10 11.76
N VAL A 243 -1.48 -3.81 12.08
CA VAL A 243 -0.63 -2.76 11.50
C VAL A 243 0.83 -3.05 11.80
N GLU A 244 1.15 -3.26 13.08
CA GLU A 244 2.52 -3.55 13.50
C GLU A 244 3.07 -4.81 12.82
N SER A 245 2.26 -5.87 12.75
CA SER A 245 2.65 -7.13 12.09
C SER A 245 2.99 -6.93 10.61
N VAL A 246 2.20 -6.15 9.88
CA VAL A 246 2.46 -5.86 8.46
C VAL A 246 3.70 -5.01 8.27
N LEU A 247 3.86 -3.95 9.08
CA LEU A 247 5.02 -3.06 8.98
C LEU A 247 6.32 -3.74 9.42
N ALA A 248 6.26 -4.66 10.39
CA ALA A 248 7.42 -5.43 10.86
C ALA A 248 7.81 -6.58 9.95
N ALA A 249 6.87 -7.12 9.17
CA ALA A 249 7.17 -8.18 8.21
C ALA A 249 7.86 -7.67 6.92
N ALA A 250 7.80 -6.36 6.66
CA ALA A 250 8.31 -5.73 5.45
C ALA A 250 9.85 -5.76 5.39
N ARG A 251 10.39 -6.14 4.23
CA ARG A 251 11.83 -6.24 3.98
C ARG A 251 12.22 -5.55 2.69
N ALA A 252 13.52 -5.29 2.52
CA ALA A 252 14.07 -4.82 1.25
C ALA A 252 13.61 -5.71 0.08
N GLY A 253 13.22 -5.08 -1.02
CA GLY A 253 12.66 -5.74 -2.21
C GLY A 253 11.17 -6.09 -2.13
N ASP A 254 10.56 -6.12 -0.94
CA ASP A 254 9.10 -6.25 -0.81
C ASP A 254 8.39 -5.00 -1.39
N ARG A 255 7.08 -5.10 -1.60
CA ARG A 255 6.23 -4.03 -2.14
C ARG A 255 4.93 -3.98 -1.37
N PHE A 256 4.30 -2.82 -1.33
CA PHE A 256 2.94 -2.68 -0.82
C PHE A 256 1.95 -2.55 -1.98
N ALA A 257 0.83 -3.25 -1.89
CA ALA A 257 -0.24 -3.17 -2.87
C ALA A 257 -1.57 -2.80 -2.21
N VAL A 258 -2.33 -1.94 -2.87
CA VAL A 258 -3.69 -1.59 -2.46
C VAL A 258 -4.66 -2.42 -3.30
N ARG A 259 -5.51 -3.20 -2.65
CA ARG A 259 -6.54 -4.03 -3.29
C ARG A 259 -7.92 -3.53 -2.94
N ALA A 260 -8.76 -3.40 -3.95
CA ALA A 260 -10.19 -3.21 -3.79
C ALA A 260 -10.89 -4.56 -3.69
N CYS A 261 -11.76 -4.73 -2.71
CA CYS A 261 -12.48 -5.97 -2.42
C CYS A 261 -13.99 -5.75 -2.43
N ALA A 262 -14.75 -6.79 -2.78
CA ALA A 262 -16.19 -6.88 -2.63
C ALA A 262 -16.61 -8.31 -2.25
N GLN A 263 -17.66 -8.44 -1.42
CA GLN A 263 -18.23 -9.71 -0.99
C GLN A 263 -19.76 -9.62 -0.93
N TYR A 264 -20.42 -10.77 -1.12
CA TYR A 264 -21.87 -10.95 -1.22
C TYR A 264 -22.51 -10.44 -2.52
N PRO A 265 -23.60 -11.06 -2.97
CA PRO A 265 -24.23 -10.68 -4.24
C PRO A 265 -24.61 -9.20 -4.24
N MET A 266 -24.53 -8.58 -5.41
CA MET A 266 -24.85 -7.16 -5.66
C MET A 266 -23.87 -6.13 -5.09
N TRP A 267 -22.90 -6.52 -4.27
CA TRP A 267 -21.87 -5.58 -3.80
C TRP A 267 -20.84 -5.33 -4.89
N VAL A 268 -20.53 -4.04 -5.07
CA VAL A 268 -19.65 -3.56 -6.13
C VAL A 268 -18.80 -2.42 -5.59
N ASN A 269 -17.49 -2.66 -5.53
CA ASN A 269 -16.50 -1.62 -5.27
C ASN A 269 -16.11 -0.97 -6.60
N ARG A 270 -16.43 0.31 -6.79
CA ARG A 270 -15.94 1.08 -7.94
C ARG A 270 -14.85 2.04 -7.48
N VAL A 271 -13.72 1.99 -8.14
CA VAL A 271 -12.51 2.75 -7.78
C VAL A 271 -12.06 3.55 -8.98
N ARG A 272 -11.73 4.82 -8.76
CA ARG A 272 -11.24 5.77 -9.78
C ARG A 272 -9.77 6.15 -9.61
N GLY A 273 -9.28 6.03 -8.40
CA GLY A 273 -7.90 6.31 -8.08
C GLY A 273 -7.47 5.58 -6.82
N ALA A 274 -6.19 5.24 -6.77
CA ALA A 274 -5.55 4.74 -5.56
C ALA A 274 -4.09 5.18 -5.55
N ALA A 275 -3.57 5.45 -4.37
CA ALA A 275 -2.16 5.77 -4.18
C ALA A 275 -1.65 5.19 -2.87
N VAL A 276 -0.37 4.85 -2.85
CA VAL A 276 0.34 4.35 -1.69
C VAL A 276 1.65 5.10 -1.54
N LYS A 277 1.92 5.61 -0.35
CA LYS A 277 3.19 6.22 0.07
C LYS A 277 3.76 5.40 1.21
N VAL A 278 5.04 5.06 1.11
CA VAL A 278 5.77 4.28 2.09
C VAL A 278 6.97 5.10 2.53
N GLU A 279 7.03 5.39 3.82
CA GLU A 279 8.12 6.11 4.47
C GLU A 279 8.96 5.10 5.26
N VAL A 280 10.27 5.11 5.01
CA VAL A 280 11.21 4.14 5.56
C VAL A 280 12.20 4.82 6.51
N ALA A 281 12.79 4.04 7.42
CA ALA A 281 13.89 4.51 8.24
C ALA A 281 15.05 4.97 7.34
N ALA A 282 15.69 6.07 7.72
CA ALA A 282 16.83 6.62 6.99
C ALA A 282 18.10 5.80 7.20
N LEU A 283 18.31 5.28 8.41
CA LEU A 283 19.46 4.50 8.87
C LEU A 283 19.05 3.52 9.97
#